data_AF-A8R7D7-F1
#
_entry.id   AF-A8R7D7-F1
#
_cell.length_a   1.000
_cell.length_b   1.000
_cell.length_c   1.000
_cell.angle_alpha   90.00
_cell.angle_beta   90.00
_cell.angle_gamma   90.00
#
_symmetry.space_group_name_H-M   'P 1'
#
loop_
_entity.id
_entity.type
_entity.pdbx_description
1 polymer ?
#
loop_
_entity_poly.entity_id
_entity_poly.type
_entity_poly.pdbx_seq_one_letter_code
_entity_poly.pdbx_strand_id
1 'polypeptide(L)'
;VALDPFQEIKTDLNGASKTEVFACPVCYEPLIRKGPPGMNLPAIYRSGFKCPKCNKSFTSKDVFLDLTVTSGMKQYSELKPARTELFRSPLVSFLYERGWRQNFNRSGFPGRDEEFQMAQDYFQSVAGGILVDVSCGSGLFSRKFASSGAYSSVIALDFSENMLR
;
A
#
# COMPACT_ATOMS: atom_id res chain seq x y z
N VAL A 1 42.15 26.43 -16.15
CA VAL A 1 40.90 25.68 -16.46
C VAL A 1 40.31 25.26 -15.12
N ALA A 2 39.42 26.09 -14.58
CA ALA A 2 38.69 25.78 -13.35
C ALA A 2 37.27 25.37 -13.78
N LEU A 3 36.86 24.17 -13.39
CA LEU A 3 35.51 23.66 -13.61
C LEU A 3 34.65 24.08 -12.42
N ASP A 4 33.61 24.86 -12.72
CA ASP A 4 32.60 25.32 -11.77
C ASP A 4 31.55 24.20 -11.57
N PRO A 5 31.35 23.62 -10.37
CA PRO A 5 30.53 22.43 -10.20
C PRO A 5 29.12 22.72 -9.66
N PHE A 6 28.50 23.84 -10.03
CA PHE A 6 27.11 24.12 -9.67
C PHE A 6 26.28 24.49 -10.90
N GLN A 7 26.03 23.48 -11.74
CA GLN A 7 24.97 23.56 -12.73
C GLN A 7 23.65 23.23 -12.02
N GLU A 8 22.86 24.27 -11.74
CA GLU A 8 21.51 24.17 -11.18
C GLU A 8 20.68 23.14 -11.96
N ILE A 9 20.30 22.06 -11.29
CA ILE A 9 19.30 21.12 -11.77
C ILE A 9 17.98 21.89 -11.76
N LYS A 10 17.58 22.41 -12.91
CA LYS A 10 16.22 22.88 -13.16
C LYS A 10 15.30 21.67 -13.05
N THR A 11 14.70 21.47 -11.88
CA THR A 11 13.54 20.61 -11.73
C THR A 11 12.36 21.32 -12.38
N ASP A 12 12.07 20.94 -13.63
CA ASP A 12 10.81 21.25 -14.28
C ASP A 12 9.67 20.62 -13.49
N LEU A 13 9.16 21.36 -12.51
CA LEU A 13 7.88 21.10 -11.83
C LEU A 13 6.72 21.48 -12.77
N ASN A 14 6.71 20.91 -13.97
CA ASN A 14 5.60 21.00 -14.90
C ASN A 14 4.67 19.81 -14.68
N GLY A 15 3.65 20.01 -13.82
CA GLY A 15 2.30 19.53 -14.06
C GLY A 15 2.03 18.03 -14.22
N ALA A 16 2.95 17.13 -13.87
CA ALA A 16 2.65 15.71 -13.78
C ALA A 16 1.64 15.50 -12.65
N SER A 17 0.38 15.22 -13.00
CA SER A 17 -0.63 14.87 -12.02
C SER A 17 -0.07 13.72 -11.16
N LYS A 18 -0.14 13.90 -9.84
CA LYS A 18 0.41 13.04 -8.77
C LYS A 18 -0.29 11.66 -8.68
N THR A 19 -0.66 11.07 -9.82
CA THR A 19 -1.79 10.14 -9.95
C THR A 19 -1.43 8.80 -10.59
N GLU A 20 -0.21 8.60 -11.06
CA GLU A 20 0.25 7.38 -11.72
C GLU A 20 0.92 6.40 -10.74
N VAL A 21 0.22 6.05 -9.66
CA VAL A 21 0.76 5.11 -8.66
C VAL A 21 0.30 3.67 -8.91
N PHE A 22 -0.83 3.50 -9.60
CA PHE A 22 -1.45 2.19 -9.81
C PHE A 22 -1.34 1.76 -11.28
N ALA A 23 -1.04 0.48 -11.49
CA ALA A 23 -0.96 -0.14 -12.80
C ALA A 23 -2.01 -1.25 -12.94
N CYS A 24 -2.38 -1.55 -14.18
CA CYS A 24 -3.26 -2.66 -14.49
C CYS A 24 -2.56 -4.00 -14.20
N PRO A 25 -3.14 -4.92 -13.40
CA PRO A 25 -2.53 -6.22 -13.09
C PRO A 25 -2.44 -7.19 -14.29
N VAL A 26 -3.06 -6.84 -15.42
CA VAL A 26 -3.05 -7.65 -16.65
C VAL A 26 -2.10 -7.04 -17.68
N CYS A 27 -2.13 -5.72 -17.82
CA CYS A 27 -1.44 -5.00 -18.89
C CYS A 27 -0.15 -4.32 -18.45
N TYR A 28 0.02 -4.13 -17.14
CA TYR A 28 1.08 -3.34 -16.51
C TYR A 28 1.14 -1.86 -16.92
N GLU A 29 0.11 -1.38 -17.61
CA GLU A 29 -0.06 0.03 -17.97
C GLU A 29 -0.59 0.84 -16.78
N PRO A 30 -0.17 2.11 -16.61
CA PRO A 30 -0.74 3.01 -15.62
C PRO A 30 -2.27 3.13 -15.74
N LEU A 31 -2.96 3.12 -14.61
CA LEU A 31 -4.40 3.27 -14.56
C LEU A 31 -4.80 4.74 -14.64
N ILE A 32 -5.75 5.06 -15.52
CA ILE A 32 -6.37 6.38 -15.56
C ILE A 32 -7.33 6.49 -14.38
N ARG A 33 -7.07 7.43 -13.48
CA ARG A 33 -7.94 7.76 -12.35
C ARG A 33 -8.94 8.85 -12.73
N LYS A 34 -10.20 8.68 -12.31
CA LYS A 34 -11.24 9.72 -12.32
C LYS A 34 -11.81 9.89 -10.91
N GLY A 35 -11.57 11.03 -10.29
CA GLY A 35 -12.07 11.33 -8.95
C GLY A 35 -11.31 12.49 -8.28
N PRO A 36 -11.57 12.77 -6.99
CA PRO A 36 -10.86 13.81 -6.24
C PRO A 36 -9.34 13.55 -6.20
N PRO A 37 -8.50 14.59 -6.18
CA PRO A 37 -7.05 14.43 -6.07
C PRO A 37 -6.64 13.94 -4.67
N GLY A 38 -5.40 13.47 -4.55
CA GLY A 38 -4.81 13.00 -3.28
C GLY A 38 -4.92 11.50 -3.06
N MET A 39 -4.14 10.98 -2.10
CA MET A 39 -3.97 9.56 -1.82
C MET A 39 -4.60 9.13 -0.49
N ASN A 40 -5.45 9.97 0.11
CA ASN A 40 -6.19 9.60 1.31
C ASN A 40 -7.40 8.70 0.98
N LEU A 41 -7.88 7.98 2.00
CA LEU A 41 -9.00 7.03 1.86
C LEU A 41 -10.24 7.66 1.21
N PRO A 42 -10.74 8.86 1.61
CA PRO A 42 -11.88 9.48 0.95
C PRO A 42 -11.67 9.75 -0.55
N ALA A 43 -10.48 10.21 -0.95
CA ALA A 43 -10.17 10.50 -2.34
C ALA A 43 -10.11 9.23 -3.18
N ILE A 44 -9.49 8.16 -2.67
CA ILE A 44 -9.40 6.86 -3.36
C ILE A 44 -10.77 6.17 -3.43
N TYR A 45 -11.56 6.24 -2.36
CA TYR A 45 -12.91 5.68 -2.32
C TYR A 45 -13.83 6.30 -3.37
N ARG A 46 -13.72 7.62 -3.58
CA ARG A 46 -14.50 8.37 -4.58
C ARG A 46 -13.89 8.36 -5.98
N SER A 47 -12.85 7.56 -6.20
CA SER A 47 -12.16 7.47 -7.49
C SER A 47 -12.46 6.16 -8.20
N GLY A 48 -12.65 6.24 -9.52
CA GLY A 48 -12.63 5.08 -10.42
C GLY A 48 -11.30 4.98 -11.14
N PHE A 49 -10.83 3.76 -11.38
CA PHE A 49 -9.58 3.49 -12.10
C PHE A 49 -9.87 2.66 -13.35
N LYS A 50 -9.20 2.98 -14.46
CA LYS A 50 -9.43 2.29 -15.73
C LYS A 50 -8.14 2.11 -16.51
N CYS A 51 -7.92 0.90 -17.01
CA CYS A 51 -6.79 0.62 -17.90
C CYS A 51 -7.10 1.16 -19.31
N PRO A 52 -6.21 1.98 -19.91
CA PRO A 52 -6.40 2.47 -21.29
C PRO A 52 -6.27 1.36 -22.34
N LYS A 53 -5.51 0.29 -22.05
CA LYS A 53 -5.21 -0.79 -22.99
C LYS A 53 -6.29 -1.87 -23.06
N CYS A 54 -6.67 -2.46 -21.92
CA CYS A 54 -7.68 -3.53 -21.87
C CYS A 54 -9.08 -3.05 -21.46
N ASN A 55 -9.26 -1.74 -21.22
CA ASN A 55 -10.53 -1.14 -20.84
C ASN A 55 -11.13 -1.64 -19.51
N LYS A 56 -10.41 -2.49 -18.75
CA LYS A 56 -10.82 -3.01 -17.44
C LYS A 56 -10.89 -1.88 -16.41
N SER A 57 -11.97 -1.85 -15.64
CA SER A 57 -12.22 -0.88 -14.57
C SER A 57 -12.01 -1.52 -13.21
N PHE A 58 -11.47 -0.75 -12.27
CA PHE A 58 -11.23 -1.12 -10.87
C PHE A 58 -11.91 -0.08 -9.97
N THR A 59 -12.55 -0.54 -8.89
CA THR A 59 -13.35 0.30 -7.99
C THR A 59 -13.10 -0.05 -6.54
N SER A 60 -13.16 0.96 -5.67
CA SER A 60 -12.92 0.84 -4.23
C SER A 60 -14.17 0.44 -3.42
N LYS A 61 -14.87 -0.63 -3.81
CA LYS A 61 -16.21 -0.98 -3.27
C LYS A 61 -16.23 -1.35 -1.79
N ASP A 62 -15.11 -1.80 -1.23
CA ASP A 62 -15.01 -2.39 0.11
C ASP A 62 -13.88 -1.77 0.94
N VAL A 63 -13.75 -0.44 0.97
CA VAL A 63 -12.71 0.31 1.72
C VAL A 63 -11.30 0.21 1.11
N PHE A 64 -11.00 -0.82 0.32
CA PHE A 64 -9.75 -0.98 -0.44
C PHE A 64 -9.99 -1.00 -1.96
N LEU A 65 -8.92 -0.74 -2.73
CA LEU A 65 -8.90 -0.85 -4.18
C LEU A 65 -8.43 -2.25 -4.58
N ASP A 66 -9.33 -3.07 -5.12
CA ASP A 66 -9.01 -4.41 -5.60
C ASP A 66 -8.29 -4.34 -6.96
N LEU A 67 -7.01 -4.70 -6.96
CA LEU A 67 -6.15 -4.78 -8.15
C LEU A 67 -5.79 -6.24 -8.49
N THR A 68 -6.60 -7.21 -8.08
CA THR A 68 -6.41 -8.59 -8.50
C THR A 68 -6.82 -8.79 -9.97
N VAL A 69 -6.24 -9.81 -10.61
CA VAL A 69 -6.63 -10.22 -11.98
C VAL A 69 -8.12 -10.60 -12.03
N THR A 70 -8.64 -11.13 -10.93
CA THR A 70 -10.03 -11.54 -10.74
C THR A 70 -10.97 -10.41 -10.31
N SER A 71 -10.47 -9.17 -10.16
CA SER A 71 -11.31 -8.06 -9.72
C SER A 71 -12.57 -7.89 -10.57
N GLY A 72 -13.73 -7.86 -9.89
CA GLY A 72 -15.06 -7.78 -10.51
C GLY A 72 -15.66 -9.11 -10.98
N MET A 73 -14.95 -10.23 -10.85
CA MET A 73 -15.47 -11.57 -11.17
C MET A 73 -16.26 -12.13 -9.97
N LYS A 74 -17.46 -12.63 -10.22
CA LYS A 74 -18.33 -13.22 -9.17
C LYS A 74 -18.00 -14.67 -8.81
N GLN A 75 -17.23 -15.36 -9.65
CA GLN A 75 -16.98 -16.80 -9.52
C GLN A 75 -15.56 -17.13 -10.01
N TYR A 76 -14.63 -17.17 -9.07
CA TYR A 76 -13.46 -18.02 -9.19
C TYR A 76 -13.29 -18.71 -7.84
N SER A 77 -13.49 -20.03 -7.82
CA SER A 77 -13.08 -20.83 -6.67
C SER A 77 -11.56 -20.94 -6.73
N GLU A 78 -10.87 -20.02 -6.07
CA GLU A 78 -9.46 -20.27 -5.73
C GLU A 78 -9.40 -21.64 -5.06
N LEU A 79 -8.58 -22.55 -5.57
CA LEU A 79 -8.21 -23.74 -4.83
C LEU A 79 -7.39 -23.24 -3.64
N LYS A 80 -8.07 -23.06 -2.50
CA LYS A 80 -7.49 -22.49 -1.29
C LYS A 80 -6.76 -23.58 -0.50
N PRO A 81 -5.42 -23.61 -0.48
CA PRO A 81 -4.72 -24.51 0.42
C PRO A 81 -5.04 -24.12 1.87
N ALA A 82 -5.41 -25.10 2.69
CA ALA A 82 -5.91 -24.91 4.06
C ALA A 82 -4.99 -24.05 4.98
N ARG A 83 -3.69 -23.94 4.68
CA ARG A 83 -2.74 -23.07 5.41
C ARG A 83 -2.96 -21.58 5.17
N THR A 84 -3.48 -21.19 4.00
CA THR A 84 -3.79 -19.79 3.67
C THR A 84 -5.12 -19.32 4.26
N GLU A 85 -6.02 -20.24 4.64
CA GLU A 85 -7.28 -19.90 5.30
C GLU A 85 -7.06 -19.38 6.73
N LEU A 86 -6.05 -19.91 7.45
CA LEU A 86 -5.79 -19.53 8.83
C LEU A 86 -5.50 -18.02 8.95
N PHE A 87 -4.62 -17.48 8.11
CA PHE A 87 -4.33 -16.03 8.04
C PHE A 87 -5.40 -15.21 7.32
N ARG A 88 -6.48 -15.83 6.84
CA ARG A 88 -7.67 -15.12 6.34
C ARG A 88 -8.81 -15.16 7.35
N SER A 89 -8.69 -15.86 8.47
CA SER A 89 -9.72 -15.88 9.50
C SER A 89 -9.76 -14.54 10.26
N PRO A 90 -10.95 -13.89 10.39
CA PRO A 90 -11.10 -12.67 11.20
C PRO A 90 -10.62 -12.84 12.65
N LEU A 91 -10.76 -14.06 13.21
CA LEU A 91 -10.29 -14.39 14.55
C LEU A 91 -8.76 -14.38 14.63
N VAL A 92 -8.08 -14.87 13.59
CA VAL A 92 -6.61 -14.87 13.53
C VAL A 92 -6.10 -13.45 13.32
N SER A 93 -6.72 -12.64 12.45
CA SER A 93 -6.42 -11.20 12.33
C SER A 93 -6.56 -10.49 13.68
N PHE A 94 -7.67 -10.74 14.38
CA PHE A 94 -7.96 -10.19 15.70
C PHE A 94 -6.91 -10.57 16.75
N LEU A 95 -6.49 -11.84 16.79
CA LEU A 95 -5.45 -12.34 17.70
C LEU A 95 -4.04 -11.87 17.30
N TYR A 96 -3.79 -11.68 16.01
CA TYR A 96 -2.52 -11.16 15.49
C TYR A 96 -2.31 -9.71 15.95
N GLU A 97 -3.36 -8.87 15.90
CA GLU A 97 -3.34 -7.51 16.42
C GLU A 97 -3.23 -7.43 17.95
N ARG A 98 -3.80 -8.41 18.67
CA ARG A 98 -3.97 -8.36 20.14
C ARG A 98 -3.00 -9.22 20.94
N GLY A 99 -1.85 -9.58 20.37
CA GLY A 99 -0.73 -10.07 21.20
C GLY A 99 0.14 -11.14 20.60
N TRP A 100 -0.24 -11.79 19.49
CA TRP A 100 0.64 -12.81 18.88
C TRP A 100 1.96 -12.19 18.42
N ARG A 101 1.92 -11.06 17.70
CA ARG A 101 3.15 -10.38 17.27
C ARG A 101 3.92 -9.74 18.44
N GLN A 102 3.23 -9.32 19.49
CA GLN A 102 3.86 -8.80 20.72
C GLN A 102 4.60 -9.91 21.50
N ASN A 103 4.14 -11.15 21.41
CA ASN A 103 4.82 -12.29 22.03
C ASN A 103 6.17 -12.61 21.35
N PHE A 104 6.46 -12.10 20.15
CA PHE A 104 7.80 -12.26 19.56
C PHE A 104 8.88 -11.55 20.36
N ASN A 105 8.54 -10.48 21.10
CA ASN A 105 9.48 -9.86 22.05
C ASN A 105 9.97 -10.87 23.09
N ARG A 106 9.11 -11.79 23.52
CA ARG A 106 9.47 -12.85 24.47
C ARG A 106 10.37 -13.92 23.85
N SER A 107 10.49 -13.94 22.52
CA SER A 107 11.39 -14.80 21.75
C SER A 107 12.66 -14.08 21.31
N GLY A 108 12.93 -12.87 21.82
CA GLY A 108 14.14 -12.09 21.53
C GLY A 108 14.04 -11.15 20.32
N PHE A 109 12.86 -10.95 19.74
CA PHE A 109 12.67 -9.98 18.67
C PHE A 109 12.48 -8.54 19.22
N PRO A 110 12.80 -7.50 18.44
CA PRO A 110 12.74 -6.09 18.88
C PRO A 110 11.31 -5.66 19.25
N GLY A 111 10.34 -6.21 18.52
CA GLY A 111 8.93 -5.89 18.69
C GLY A 111 8.50 -4.64 17.96
N ARG A 112 7.19 -4.39 18.00
CA ARG A 112 6.54 -3.42 17.11
C ARG A 112 7.17 -2.02 17.14
N ASP A 113 7.47 -1.49 18.32
CA ASP A 113 7.88 -0.10 18.43
C ASP A 113 9.34 0.10 18.03
N GLU A 114 10.22 -0.85 18.38
CA GLU A 114 11.61 -0.88 17.94
C GLU A 114 11.73 -1.21 16.45
N GLU A 115 10.97 -2.18 15.93
CA GLU A 115 10.86 -2.48 14.49
C GLU A 115 10.45 -1.24 13.68
N PHE A 116 9.48 -0.48 14.20
CA PHE A 116 9.06 0.77 13.57
C PHE A 116 10.20 1.82 13.57
N GLN A 117 10.91 1.98 14.69
CA GLN A 117 11.99 2.97 14.77
C GLN A 117 13.15 2.60 13.84
N MET A 118 13.57 1.33 13.83
CA MET A 118 14.60 0.85 12.92
C MET A 118 14.24 1.10 11.45
N ALA A 119 12.97 0.88 11.08
CA ALA A 119 12.49 1.16 9.74
C ALA A 119 12.47 2.67 9.43
N GLN A 120 12.05 3.52 10.39
CA GLN A 120 12.09 4.97 10.24
C GLN A 120 13.52 5.49 10.03
N ASP A 121 14.49 4.97 10.79
CA ASP A 121 15.89 5.34 10.67
C ASP A 121 16.44 4.93 9.30
N TYR A 122 16.10 3.72 8.85
CA TYR A 122 16.49 3.24 7.52
C TYR A 122 15.87 4.07 6.38
N PHE A 123 14.62 4.52 6.53
CA PHE A 123 13.91 5.30 5.52
C PHE A 123 14.14 6.81 5.59
N GLN A 124 15.01 7.30 6.48
CA GLN A 124 15.21 8.74 6.69
C GLN A 124 15.58 9.49 5.40
N SER A 125 16.38 8.89 4.52
CA SER A 125 16.80 9.49 3.24
C SER A 125 15.68 9.66 2.21
N VAL A 126 14.55 8.97 2.40
CA VAL A 126 13.37 9.01 1.51
C VAL A 126 12.14 9.62 2.18
N ALA A 127 12.32 10.32 3.30
CA ALA A 127 11.26 11.04 3.99
C ALA A 127 10.54 12.02 3.03
N GLY A 128 9.22 12.13 3.18
CA GLY A 128 8.35 12.86 2.25
C GLY A 128 7.94 12.05 1.01
N GLY A 129 8.57 10.91 0.74
CA GLY A 129 8.22 9.99 -0.34
C GLY A 129 6.91 9.23 -0.14
N ILE A 130 6.66 8.25 -1.01
CA ILE A 130 5.56 7.28 -0.88
C ILE A 130 6.13 6.00 -0.25
N LEU A 131 5.54 5.54 0.85
CA LEU A 131 5.86 4.26 1.47
C LEU A 131 4.86 3.20 1.02
N VAL A 132 5.37 2.01 0.66
CA VAL A 132 4.54 0.85 0.31
C VAL A 132 4.77 -0.25 1.34
N ASP A 133 3.72 -0.62 2.08
CA ASP A 133 3.73 -1.70 3.06
C ASP A 133 3.12 -2.96 2.42
N VAL A 134 3.99 -3.88 2.02
CA VAL A 134 3.65 -5.12 1.30
C VAL A 134 3.35 -6.22 2.29
N SER A 135 2.25 -6.94 2.07
CA SER A 135 1.75 -7.94 3.03
C SER A 135 1.49 -7.31 4.40
N CYS A 136 0.77 -6.19 4.37
CA CYS A 136 0.53 -5.37 5.55
C CYS A 136 -0.28 -6.09 6.64
N GLY A 137 -0.89 -7.24 6.31
CA GLY A 137 -1.85 -7.91 7.17
C GLY A 137 -2.93 -6.93 7.57
N SER A 138 -3.28 -6.92 8.85
CA SER A 138 -4.30 -6.02 9.39
C SER A 138 -3.88 -4.55 9.44
N GLY A 139 -2.70 -4.16 8.94
CA GLY A 139 -2.24 -2.77 8.84
C GLY A 139 -1.57 -2.20 10.10
N LEU A 140 -1.03 -3.07 10.97
CA LEU A 140 -0.41 -2.67 12.24
C LEU A 140 0.72 -1.63 12.07
N PHE A 141 1.64 -1.86 11.13
CA PHE A 141 2.72 -0.93 10.83
C PHE A 141 2.27 0.19 9.92
N SER A 142 1.46 -0.10 8.90
CA SER A 142 0.96 0.91 7.96
C SER A 142 0.26 2.06 8.66
N ARG A 143 -0.58 1.78 9.67
CA ARG A 143 -1.21 2.85 10.49
C ARG A 143 -0.19 3.68 11.26
N LYS A 144 0.87 3.05 11.79
CA LYS A 144 1.91 3.76 12.55
C LYS A 144 2.74 4.66 11.64
N PHE A 145 3.10 4.19 10.44
CA PHE A 145 3.74 5.01 9.42
C PHE A 145 2.83 6.12 8.89
N ALA A 146 1.53 5.87 8.70
CA ALA A 146 0.59 6.89 8.27
C ALA A 146 0.44 8.01 9.32
N SER A 147 0.36 7.65 10.60
CA SER A 147 0.24 8.60 11.71
C SER A 147 1.53 9.37 12.02
N SER A 148 2.70 8.92 11.54
CA SER A 148 3.97 9.62 11.79
C SER A 148 4.10 10.93 11.02
N GLY A 149 3.34 11.08 9.92
CA GLY A 149 3.44 12.24 9.03
C GLY A 149 4.76 12.33 8.25
N ALA A 150 5.63 11.31 8.34
CA ALA A 150 6.94 11.32 7.71
C ALA A 150 6.90 11.08 6.18
N TYR A 151 5.76 10.63 5.64
CA TYR A 151 5.61 10.27 4.23
C TYR A 151 4.45 11.05 3.61
N SER A 152 4.54 11.37 2.32
CA SER A 152 3.44 12.02 1.60
C SER A 152 2.25 11.09 1.40
N SER A 153 2.47 9.77 1.40
CA SER A 153 1.45 8.73 1.34
C SER A 153 1.98 7.41 1.85
N VAL A 154 1.12 6.62 2.49
CA VAL A 154 1.39 5.22 2.88
C VAL A 154 0.37 4.33 2.19
N ILE A 155 0.85 3.39 1.38
CA ILE A 155 0.02 2.45 0.63
C ILE A 155 0.23 1.08 1.25
N ALA A 156 -0.82 0.56 1.88
CA ALA A 156 -0.84 -0.78 2.44
C ALA A 156 -1.50 -1.73 1.44
N LEU A 157 -0.90 -2.90 1.22
CA LEU A 157 -1.47 -3.92 0.35
C LEU A 157 -1.32 -5.32 0.94
N ASP A 158 -2.38 -6.09 0.78
CA ASP A 158 -2.45 -7.50 1.14
C ASP A 158 -3.32 -8.24 0.10
N PHE A 159 -3.11 -9.54 -0.02
CA PHE A 159 -3.95 -10.38 -0.88
C PHE A 159 -5.24 -10.81 -0.16
N SER A 160 -5.22 -10.87 1.17
CA SER A 160 -6.36 -11.23 1.98
C SER A 160 -7.32 -10.05 2.14
N GLU A 161 -8.49 -10.13 1.51
CA GLU A 161 -9.58 -9.18 1.77
C GLU A 161 -9.91 -9.04 3.26
N ASN A 162 -9.83 -10.12 4.04
CA ASN A 162 -10.12 -10.10 5.49
C ASN A 162 -9.04 -9.37 6.31
N MET A 163 -7.86 -9.16 5.74
CA MET A 163 -6.81 -8.32 6.34
C MET A 163 -6.97 -6.84 5.99
N LEU A 164 -7.64 -6.55 4.87
CA LEU A 164 -7.88 -5.18 4.38
C LEU A 164 -9.18 -4.55 4.89
N ARG A 165 -10.02 -5.32 5.60
CA ARG A 165 -11.30 -4.89 6.17
C ARG A 165 -11.18 -4.39 7.59
#